data_AF-A0A835T3M0-F1
#
_entry.id   AF-A0A835T3M0-F1
#
_cell.length_a   1.000
_cell.length_b   1.000
_cell.length_c   1.000
_cell.angle_alpha   90.00
_cell.angle_beta   90.00
_cell.angle_gamma   90.00
#
_symmetry.space_group_name_H-M   'P 1'
#
loop_
_entity.id
_entity.type
_entity.pdbx_description
1 polymer ?
#
loop_
_entity_poly.entity_id
_entity_poly.type
_entity_poly.pdbx_seq_one_letter_code
_entity_poly.pdbx_strand_id
1 'polypeptide(L)'
;MMHLNGIVRQAVKLVRGVRIDLTPEKFTFTVFSYIGWFKVKEVYPMSGEVLQFKRRDLRRGKAQGWVEQHGDHLHVQLKWDAPFGGEGTDHFRLVGEDELHIESVLHVAGQTASYLTVYNRKHDRNHRHHDGRSEDGHEDGEHRHGDQEHHRGRDNQPRQKR
;
A
#
# COMPACT_ATOMS: atom_id res chain seq x y z
N MET A 1 20.32 -23.37 1.04
CA MET A 1 20.54 -22.07 1.71
C MET A 1 19.61 -21.04 1.06
N MET A 2 18.43 -20.77 1.65
CA MET A 2 17.42 -19.92 1.01
C MET A 2 17.76 -18.44 1.21
N HIS A 3 18.37 -17.84 0.19
CA HIS A 3 18.63 -16.41 0.11
C HIS A 3 17.32 -15.60 0.22
N LEU A 4 17.13 -14.93 1.36
CA LEU A 4 16.08 -13.92 1.56
C LEU A 4 16.13 -12.82 0.48
N ASN A 5 17.32 -12.60 -0.09
CA ASN A 5 17.67 -11.47 -0.94
C ASN A 5 16.88 -11.37 -2.28
N GLY A 6 16.41 -12.47 -2.87
CA GLY A 6 15.75 -12.42 -4.19
C GLY A 6 14.25 -12.12 -4.11
N ILE A 7 13.53 -12.92 -3.33
CA ILE A 7 12.06 -12.87 -3.26
C ILE A 7 11.58 -11.63 -2.51
N VAL A 8 12.25 -11.23 -1.43
CA VAL A 8 11.88 -10.03 -0.66
C VAL A 8 12.08 -8.77 -1.48
N ARG A 9 13.19 -8.66 -2.23
CA ARG A 9 13.43 -7.51 -3.13
C ARG A 9 12.35 -7.40 -4.22
N GLN A 10 11.87 -8.53 -4.74
CA GLN A 10 10.77 -8.52 -5.70
C GLN A 10 9.44 -8.18 -5.02
N ALA A 11 9.17 -8.69 -3.82
CA ALA A 11 7.96 -8.38 -3.06
C ALA A 11 7.85 -6.89 -2.71
N VAL A 12 8.96 -6.24 -2.35
CA VAL A 12 9.00 -4.79 -2.08
C VAL A 12 8.63 -3.98 -3.33
N LYS A 13 9.06 -4.39 -4.53
CA LYS A 13 8.68 -3.73 -5.79
C LYS A 13 7.18 -3.79 -6.08
N LEU A 14 6.46 -4.71 -5.44
CA LEU A 14 5.01 -4.82 -5.61
C LEU A 14 4.26 -3.83 -4.72
N VAL A 15 4.89 -3.25 -3.70
CA VAL A 15 4.26 -2.28 -2.80
C VAL A 15 4.02 -0.97 -3.54
N ARG A 16 2.76 -0.52 -3.56
CA ARG A 16 2.35 0.77 -4.13
C ARG A 16 2.37 1.90 -3.11
N GLY A 17 2.18 1.56 -1.85
CA GLY A 17 2.07 2.53 -0.77
C GLY A 17 1.55 1.89 0.49
N VAL A 18 1.45 2.72 1.52
CA VAL A 18 0.98 2.31 2.84
C VAL A 18 -0.08 3.29 3.33
N ARG A 19 -0.97 2.81 4.19
CA ARG A 19 -1.85 3.65 5.01
C ARG A 19 -1.55 3.36 6.46
N ILE A 20 -1.37 4.44 7.20
CA ILE A 20 -1.17 4.45 8.65
C ILE A 20 -2.39 5.12 9.26
N ASP A 21 -3.06 4.43 10.18
CA ASP A 21 -4.05 5.03 11.06
C ASP A 21 -3.56 4.85 12.50
N LEU A 22 -3.29 5.94 13.20
CA LEU A 22 -2.84 5.94 14.60
C LEU A 22 -3.90 6.60 15.47
N THR A 23 -4.38 5.88 16.48
CA THR A 23 -5.24 6.41 17.55
C THR A 23 -4.58 6.11 18.89
N PRO A 24 -5.05 6.71 20.00
CA PRO A 24 -4.53 6.39 21.34
C PRO A 24 -4.61 4.90 21.69
N GLU A 25 -5.59 4.18 21.13
CA GLU A 25 -5.85 2.77 21.45
C GLU A 25 -5.09 1.80 20.53
N LYS A 26 -4.84 2.18 19.27
CA LYS A 26 -4.26 1.27 18.29
C LYS A 26 -3.48 1.96 17.18
N PHE A 27 -2.50 1.23 16.67
CA PHE A 27 -1.77 1.51 15.45
C PHE A 27 -2.20 0.53 14.36
N THR A 28 -2.63 1.04 13.21
CA THR A 28 -3.00 0.23 12.04
C THR A 28 -2.05 0.49 10.89
N PHE A 29 -1.42 -0.57 10.40
CA PHE A 29 -0.54 -0.56 9.24
C PHE A 29 -1.17 -1.37 8.10
N THR A 30 -1.44 -0.71 6.97
CA THR A 30 -1.95 -1.37 5.77
C THR A 30 -1.01 -1.16 4.60
N VAL A 31 -0.50 -2.25 4.02
CA VAL A 31 0.30 -2.24 2.80
C VAL A 31 -0.61 -2.49 1.61
N PHE A 32 -0.53 -1.61 0.60
CA PHE A 32 -1.17 -1.81 -0.69
C PHE A 32 -0.15 -2.28 -1.69
N SER A 33 -0.48 -3.30 -2.47
CA SER A 33 0.39 -3.80 -3.54
C SER A 33 -0.32 -3.84 -4.89
N TYR A 34 0.47 -3.96 -5.97
CA TYR A 34 -0.03 -4.22 -7.32
C TYR A 34 -0.81 -5.53 -7.42
N ILE A 35 -0.52 -6.48 -6.53
CA ILE A 35 -1.14 -7.80 -6.54
C ILE A 35 -2.29 -7.80 -5.54
N GLY A 36 -3.53 -7.86 -6.04
CA GLY A 36 -4.73 -7.71 -5.20
C GLY A 36 -4.84 -8.72 -4.05
N TRP A 37 -4.28 -9.93 -4.19
CA TRP A 37 -4.23 -10.91 -3.10
C TRP A 37 -3.14 -10.65 -2.06
N PHE A 38 -2.16 -9.80 -2.36
CA PHE A 38 -1.10 -9.39 -1.45
C PHE A 38 -1.46 -8.06 -0.78
N LYS A 39 -2.42 -8.14 0.14
CA LYS A 39 -2.80 -7.04 1.05
C LYS A 39 -2.42 -7.44 2.46
N VAL A 40 -1.53 -6.68 3.08
CA VAL A 40 -1.19 -6.84 4.50
C VAL A 40 -1.94 -5.76 5.26
N LYS A 41 -2.71 -6.16 6.27
CA LYS A 41 -3.30 -5.26 7.26
C LYS A 41 -2.98 -5.81 8.63
N GLU A 42 -2.30 -5.02 9.43
CA GLU A 42 -1.91 -5.35 10.79
C GLU A 42 -2.46 -4.25 11.71
N VAL A 43 -3.02 -4.66 12.83
CA VAL A 43 -3.62 -3.77 13.82
C VAL A 43 -3.00 -4.14 15.15
N TYR A 44 -2.28 -3.20 15.75
CA TYR A 44 -1.55 -3.37 16.99
C TYR A 44 -2.20 -2.52 18.08
N PRO A 45 -2.60 -3.10 19.21
CA PRO A 45 -2.98 -2.34 20.39
C PRO A 45 -1.81 -1.50 20.88
N MET A 46 -2.05 -0.24 21.23
CA MET A 46 -1.00 0.63 21.80
C MET A 46 -0.56 0.21 23.21
N SER A 47 -1.24 -0.76 23.82
CA SER A 47 -0.83 -1.40 25.08
C SER A 47 0.46 -2.23 24.97
N GLY A 48 0.94 -2.51 23.75
CA GLY A 48 2.08 -3.41 23.53
C GLY A 48 1.74 -4.90 23.59
N GLU A 49 0.46 -5.25 23.57
CA GLU A 49 0.01 -6.64 23.51
C GLU A 49 0.57 -7.36 22.27
N VAL A 50 1.08 -8.58 22.47
CA VAL A 50 1.63 -9.42 21.40
C VAL A 50 0.50 -10.10 20.63
N LEU A 51 0.43 -9.83 19.33
CA LEU A 51 -0.54 -10.43 18.42
C LEU A 51 0.12 -11.34 17.39
N GLN A 52 -0.69 -12.20 16.75
CA GLN A 52 -0.24 -13.10 15.68
C GLN A 52 -0.72 -12.65 14.31
N PHE A 53 0.21 -12.56 13.36
CA PHE A 53 -0.01 -12.18 11.97
C PHE A 53 0.49 -13.25 11.01
N LYS A 54 0.19 -13.10 9.72
CA LYS A 54 0.88 -13.86 8.66
C LYS A 54 2.30 -13.31 8.51
N ARG A 55 3.24 -14.17 8.14
CA ARG A 55 4.60 -13.71 7.82
C ARG A 55 4.58 -12.75 6.63
N ARG A 56 5.42 -11.71 6.68
CA ARG A 56 5.58 -10.73 5.60
C ARG A 56 6.50 -11.21 4.47
N ASP A 57 7.28 -12.26 4.70
CA ASP A 57 8.23 -12.84 3.73
C ASP A 57 7.60 -13.84 2.74
N LEU A 58 6.26 -13.83 2.61
CA LEU A 58 5.47 -14.72 1.74
C LEU A 58 5.62 -16.22 2.02
N ARG A 59 6.35 -16.61 3.07
CA ARG A 59 6.44 -18.00 3.51
C ARG A 59 5.21 -18.36 4.33
N ARG A 60 4.92 -19.67 4.38
CA ARG A 60 3.91 -20.21 5.29
C ARG A 60 4.35 -20.00 6.74
N GLY A 61 3.38 -19.77 7.61
CA GLY A 61 3.59 -19.62 9.05
C GLY A 61 3.01 -18.34 9.61
N LYS A 62 3.25 -18.14 10.90
CA LYS A 62 2.82 -16.96 11.65
C LYS A 62 4.04 -16.16 12.10
N ALA A 63 3.82 -14.89 12.35
CA ALA A 63 4.73 -14.03 13.07
C ALA A 63 3.99 -13.44 14.28
N GLN A 64 4.67 -13.35 15.41
CA GLN A 64 4.26 -12.52 16.52
C GLN A 64 4.68 -11.09 16.23
N GLY A 65 3.87 -10.12 16.64
CA GLY A 65 4.26 -8.72 16.60
C GLY A 65 3.54 -7.86 17.62
N TRP A 66 4.20 -6.79 18.02
CA TRP A 66 3.70 -5.80 18.98
C TRP A 66 4.26 -4.43 18.62
N VAL A 67 3.65 -3.38 19.18
CA VAL A 67 4.11 -2.00 19.00
C VAL A 67 4.65 -1.45 20.31
N GLU A 68 5.72 -0.68 20.22
CA GLU A 68 6.31 0.06 21.33
C GLU A 68 6.35 1.54 20.95
N GLN A 69 5.85 2.40 21.84
CA GLN A 69 5.91 3.85 21.63
C GLN A 69 7.19 4.42 22.24
N HIS A 70 7.93 5.17 21.43
CA HIS A 70 9.20 5.78 21.81
C HIS A 70 9.15 7.28 21.48
N GLY A 71 8.62 8.08 22.40
CA GLY A 71 8.41 9.52 22.17
C GLY A 71 7.43 9.78 21.02
N ASP A 72 7.91 10.46 19.98
CA ASP A 72 7.20 10.78 18.73
C ASP A 72 7.40 9.71 17.65
N HIS A 73 7.98 8.56 18.00
CA HIS A 73 8.23 7.44 17.09
C HIS A 73 7.53 6.17 17.57
N LEU A 74 7.30 5.25 16.63
CA LEU A 74 6.74 3.93 16.90
C LEU A 74 7.69 2.85 16.41
N HIS A 75 7.91 1.84 17.24
CA HIS A 75 8.63 0.63 16.84
C HIS A 75 7.65 -0.51 16.74
N VAL A 76 7.59 -1.17 15.58
CA VAL A 76 6.90 -2.46 15.46
C VAL A 76 7.94 -3.55 15.56
N GLN A 77 7.78 -4.41 16.57
CA GLN A 77 8.60 -5.58 16.77
C GLN A 77 7.93 -6.80 16.15
N LEU A 78 8.73 -7.70 15.58
CA LEU A 78 8.29 -8.91 14.93
C LEU A 78 9.19 -10.07 15.34
N LYS A 79 8.60 -11.24 15.55
CA LYS A 79 9.32 -12.48 15.78
C LYS A 79 8.60 -13.64 15.12
N TRP A 80 9.33 -14.57 14.53
CA TRP A 80 8.75 -15.79 13.96
C TRP A 80 9.69 -16.97 14.09
N ASP A 81 9.11 -18.16 14.12
CA ASP A 81 9.83 -19.38 14.48
C ASP A 81 10.46 -20.10 13.28
N ALA A 82 11.18 -21.17 13.61
CA ALA A 82 11.84 -22.12 12.72
C ALA A 82 10.91 -22.70 11.62
N PRO A 83 11.45 -23.23 10.51
CA PRO A 83 12.87 -23.45 10.19
C PRO A 83 13.60 -22.21 9.64
N PHE A 84 12.89 -21.13 9.36
CA PHE A 84 13.46 -19.85 8.93
C PHE A 84 13.09 -18.77 9.93
N GLY A 85 13.39 -19.05 11.19
CA GLY A 85 13.12 -18.15 12.31
C GLY A 85 13.91 -16.86 12.20
N GLY A 86 13.37 -15.82 12.80
CA GLY A 86 13.96 -14.51 12.77
C GLY A 86 13.16 -13.50 13.56
N GLU A 87 13.73 -12.33 13.66
CA GLU A 87 13.13 -11.17 14.28
C GLU A 87 13.30 -9.97 13.36
N GLY A 88 12.45 -8.98 13.55
CA GLY A 88 12.48 -7.75 12.80
C GLY A 88 11.95 -6.60 13.61
N THR A 89 12.48 -5.42 13.32
CA THR A 89 12.02 -4.18 13.91
C THR A 89 11.81 -3.16 12.80
N ASP A 90 10.67 -2.49 12.81
CA ASP A 90 10.39 -1.35 11.95
C ASP A 90 10.27 -0.08 12.81
N HIS A 91 11.10 0.92 12.55
CA HIS A 91 11.03 2.22 13.19
C HIS A 91 10.29 3.20 12.28
N PHE A 92 9.10 3.63 12.73
CA PHE A 92 8.26 4.59 12.03
C PHE A 92 8.52 5.99 12.57
N ARG A 93 8.92 6.89 11.67
CA ARG A 93 9.19 8.29 11.98
C ARG A 93 8.62 9.22 10.92
N LEU A 94 7.83 10.19 11.35
CA LEU A 94 7.45 11.31 10.49
C LEU A 94 8.63 12.29 10.38
N VAL A 95 8.98 12.67 9.17
CA VAL A 95 10.01 13.67 8.86
C VAL A 95 9.30 14.88 8.29
N GLY A 96 8.87 15.78 9.17
CA GLY A 96 7.92 16.84 8.81
C GLY A 96 6.49 16.30 8.60
N GLU A 97 5.65 17.04 7.88
CA GLU A 97 4.22 16.74 7.76
C GLU A 97 3.89 15.69 6.68
N ASP A 98 4.75 15.61 5.67
CA ASP A 98 4.47 14.90 4.41
C ASP A 98 5.38 13.70 4.14
N GLU A 99 6.39 13.46 4.95
CA GLU A 99 7.34 12.37 4.72
C GLU A 99 7.31 11.37 5.89
N LEU A 100 7.19 10.09 5.57
CA LEU A 100 7.25 9.00 6.53
C LEU A 100 8.47 8.13 6.21
N HIS A 101 9.36 8.02 7.19
CA HIS A 101 10.49 7.10 7.19
C HIS A 101 10.11 5.82 7.93
N ILE A 102 10.38 4.68 7.30
CA ILE A 102 10.33 3.37 7.95
C ILE A 102 11.70 2.73 7.81
N GLU A 103 12.45 2.70 8.91
CA GLU A 103 13.73 1.99 8.99
C GLU A 103 13.46 0.57 9.47
N SER A 104 13.72 -0.41 8.61
CA SER A 104 13.52 -1.82 8.93
C SER A 104 14.87 -2.50 9.17
N VAL A 105 14.97 -3.27 10.26
CA VAL A 105 16.10 -4.14 10.56
C VAL A 105 15.57 -5.56 10.74
N LEU A 106 16.14 -6.52 10.03
CA LEU A 106 15.74 -7.94 10.07
C LEU A 106 16.94 -8.80 10.44
N HIS A 107 16.75 -9.73 11.37
CA HIS A 107 17.73 -10.73 11.77
C HIS A 107 17.20 -12.12 11.43
N VAL A 108 17.82 -12.81 10.47
CA VAL A 108 17.38 -14.12 9.99
C VAL A 108 18.58 -15.03 9.80
N ALA A 109 18.57 -16.21 10.43
CA ALA A 109 19.62 -17.21 10.29
C ALA A 109 21.06 -16.66 10.50
N GLY A 110 21.23 -15.77 11.50
CA GLY A 110 22.52 -15.15 11.82
C GLY A 110 22.96 -14.03 10.85
N GLN A 111 22.11 -13.66 9.90
CA GLN A 111 22.34 -12.53 8.99
C GLN A 111 21.46 -11.35 9.37
N THR A 112 21.99 -10.15 9.22
CA THR A 112 21.24 -8.90 9.38
C THR A 112 21.05 -8.21 8.03
N ALA A 113 19.84 -7.74 7.80
CA ALA A 113 19.52 -6.86 6.68
C ALA A 113 18.84 -5.61 7.23
N SER A 114 19.29 -4.44 6.78
CA SER A 114 18.64 -3.16 7.09
C SER A 114 18.32 -2.40 5.81
N TYR A 115 17.21 -1.67 5.83
CA TYR A 115 16.81 -0.79 4.73
C TYR A 115 15.90 0.33 5.23
N LEU A 116 15.96 1.48 4.58
CA LEU A 116 15.06 2.61 4.80
C LEU A 116 14.04 2.66 3.65
N THR A 117 12.77 2.76 4.01
CA THR A 117 11.70 3.07 3.06
C THR A 117 11.15 4.46 3.34
N VAL A 118 11.13 5.31 2.32
CA VAL A 118 10.61 6.67 2.40
C VAL A 118 9.28 6.74 1.64
N TYR A 119 8.23 7.19 2.32
CA TYR A 119 6.93 7.42 1.73
C TYR A 119 6.61 8.91 1.76
N ASN A 120 6.11 9.42 0.63
CA ASN A 120 5.55 10.76 0.54
C ASN A 120 4.03 10.68 0.70
N ARG A 121 3.46 11.58 1.51
CA ARG A 121 2.02 11.69 1.72
C ARG A 121 1.36 12.01 0.39
N LYS A 122 0.34 11.22 0.04
CA LYS A 122 -0.50 11.53 -1.11
C LYS A 122 -1.52 12.60 -0.69
N HIS A 123 -1.34 13.81 -1.20
CA HIS A 123 -2.35 14.87 -1.12
C HIS A 123 -3.47 14.58 -2.12
N ASP A 124 -4.72 14.49 -1.65
CA ASP A 124 -5.86 14.43 -2.55
C ASP A 124 -5.99 15.79 -3.26
N ARG A 125 -5.67 15.81 -4.55
CA ARG A 125 -5.78 17.02 -5.40
C ARG A 125 -7.23 17.42 -5.71
N ASN A 126 -8.24 16.78 -5.11
CA ASN A 126 -9.66 16.93 -5.48
C ASN A 126 -10.46 17.95 -4.65
N HIS A 127 -9.82 18.87 -3.94
CA HIS A 127 -10.51 19.96 -3.22
C HIS A 127 -10.03 21.36 -3.62
N ARG A 128 -9.68 21.56 -4.90
CA ARG A 128 -9.57 22.91 -5.47
C ARG A 128 -10.23 22.95 -6.85
N HIS A 129 -11.15 23.90 -7.00
CA HIS A 129 -11.95 24.28 -8.18
C HIS A 129 -13.32 23.63 -8.36
N HIS A 130 -14.31 24.10 -7.58
CA HIS A 130 -15.61 24.45 -8.17
C HIS A 130 -16.35 25.56 -7.40
N ASP A 131 -15.64 26.58 -6.92
CA ASP A 131 -16.27 27.84 -6.50
C ASP A 131 -15.87 28.94 -7.48
N GLY A 132 -16.86 29.49 -8.20
CA GLY A 132 -16.74 30.77 -8.90
C GLY A 132 -16.80 30.74 -10.42
N ARG A 133 -17.98 30.51 -10.98
CA ARG A 133 -18.51 31.31 -12.12
C ARG A 133 -20.00 31.05 -12.26
N SER A 134 -20.80 31.89 -11.60
CA SER A 134 -21.55 32.98 -12.24
C SER A 134 -22.83 32.47 -12.88
N GLU A 135 -23.90 32.53 -12.07
CA GLU A 135 -25.24 32.86 -12.57
C GLU A 135 -25.10 34.09 -13.47
N ASP A 136 -25.41 33.93 -14.74
CA ASP A 136 -26.00 34.97 -15.58
C ASP A 136 -26.68 34.25 -16.73
N GLY A 137 -28.02 34.25 -16.68
CA GLY A 137 -28.85 33.75 -17.77
C GLY A 137 -28.72 34.62 -19.00
N HIS A 138 -28.83 34.01 -20.17
CA HIS A 138 -29.71 34.52 -21.22
C HIS A 138 -30.05 33.42 -22.23
N GLU A 139 -31.30 33.54 -22.66
CA GLU A 139 -32.11 32.67 -23.49
C GLU A 139 -31.69 32.57 -24.96
N ASP A 140 -32.23 31.53 -25.59
CA ASP A 140 -32.68 31.39 -26.97
C ASP A 140 -31.70 31.30 -28.15
N GLY A 141 -31.91 30.25 -28.95
CA GLY A 141 -31.33 30.07 -30.27
C GLY A 141 -31.53 28.68 -30.86
N GLU A 142 -32.77 28.37 -31.27
CA GLU A 142 -33.08 27.29 -32.21
C GLU A 142 -32.22 27.35 -33.48
N HIS A 143 -31.76 26.20 -34.00
CA HIS A 143 -32.13 25.74 -35.36
C HIS A 143 -31.44 24.43 -35.80
N ARG A 144 -32.31 23.47 -36.15
CA ARG A 144 -32.36 22.62 -37.36
C ARG A 144 -31.25 21.60 -37.71
N HIS A 145 -31.71 20.35 -37.71
CA HIS A 145 -31.73 19.36 -38.81
C HIS A 145 -30.57 19.32 -39.82
N GLY A 146 -29.97 18.12 -39.89
CA GLY A 146 -29.23 17.63 -41.05
C GLY A 146 -29.11 16.11 -40.99
N ASP A 147 -30.11 15.42 -41.54
CA ASP A 147 -30.05 13.99 -41.89
C ASP A 147 -28.90 13.72 -42.86
N GLN A 148 -28.20 12.60 -42.68
CA GLN A 148 -27.80 11.74 -43.78
C GLN A 148 -27.38 10.35 -43.29
N GLU A 149 -28.28 9.38 -43.51
CA GLU A 149 -27.95 7.97 -43.67
C GLU A 149 -27.08 7.78 -44.93
N HIS A 150 -26.14 6.83 -44.91
CA HIS A 150 -26.06 5.77 -45.94
C HIS A 150 -24.99 4.71 -45.60
N HIS A 151 -25.50 3.51 -45.32
CA HIS A 151 -25.11 2.20 -45.90
C HIS A 151 -23.66 1.86 -46.26
N ARG A 152 -23.24 0.71 -45.70
CA ARG A 152 -22.55 -0.49 -46.26
C ARG A 152 -21.47 -0.93 -45.26
N GLY A 153 -21.30 -2.18 -44.87
CA GLY A 153 -21.75 -3.46 -45.38
C GLY A 153 -20.71 -4.50 -44.93
N ARG A 154 -21.19 -5.64 -44.41
CA ARG A 154 -20.65 -7.01 -44.57
C ARG A 154 -19.14 -7.30 -44.47
N ASP A 155 -18.80 -8.19 -43.52
CA ASP A 155 -18.29 -9.57 -43.73
C ASP A 155 -17.31 -9.97 -42.60
N ASN A 156 -17.61 -10.96 -41.75
CA ASN A 156 -17.59 -12.41 -41.95
C ASN A 156 -16.24 -13.06 -41.56
N GLN A 157 -16.23 -13.60 -40.32
CA GLN A 157 -15.67 -14.89 -39.90
C GLN A 157 -14.19 -15.13 -39.52
N PRO A 158 -13.95 -16.18 -38.68
CA PRO A 158 -12.75 -16.38 -37.85
C PRO A 158 -11.80 -17.48 -38.38
N ARG A 159 -10.57 -17.55 -37.85
CA ARG A 159 -9.67 -18.73 -37.90
C ARG A 159 -8.72 -18.68 -36.70
N GLN A 160 -8.85 -19.57 -35.72
CA GLN A 160 -8.34 -20.96 -35.62
C GLN A 160 -6.96 -21.08 -34.95
N LYS A 161 -7.00 -21.73 -33.77
CA LYS A 161 -6.07 -22.68 -33.14
C LYS A 161 -4.69 -22.89 -33.77
N ARG A 162 -3.66 -22.84 -32.92
CA ARG A 162 -2.86 -24.03 -32.56
C ARG A 162 -2.28 -23.88 -31.15
#